data_AF-A0A843HAT6-F1
#
_entry.id   AF-A0A843HAT6-F1
#
_cell.length_a   1.000
_cell.length_b   1.000
_cell.length_c   1.000
_cell.angle_alpha   90.00
_cell.angle_beta   90.00
_cell.angle_gamma   90.00
#
_symmetry.space_group_name_H-M   'P 1'
#
loop_
_entity.id
_entity.type
_entity.pdbx_description
1 polymer ?
#
loop_
_entity_poly.entity_id
_entity_poly.type
_entity_poly.pdbx_seq_one_letter_code
_entity_poly.pdbx_strand_id
1 'polypeptide(L)'
;MDINNVTKGKIVPLGIIIIIITYLISGSSSSITPYILFTGIIIGLVKNQSIPESATAGGLAALIASFVVTILTLAFTYMIYGPLYVQYMLTSTLLYLVIYTLVGVIGGVLGYYISKEMNI
;
A
#
# COMPACT_ATOMS: atom_id res chain seq x y z
N MET A 1 8.27 -19.97 -3.65
CA MET A 1 8.77 -18.58 -3.58
C MET A 1 9.23 -18.34 -2.16
N ASP A 2 10.48 -17.95 -1.94
CA ASP A 2 11.01 -17.72 -0.60
C ASP A 2 10.62 -16.31 -0.13
N ILE A 3 9.82 -16.22 0.94
CA ILE A 3 9.33 -14.94 1.47
C ILE A 3 10.47 -14.03 1.93
N ASN A 4 11.62 -14.63 2.31
CA ASN A 4 12.81 -13.89 2.68
C ASN A 4 13.39 -13.11 1.51
N ASN A 5 13.16 -13.54 0.26
CA ASN A 5 13.59 -12.79 -0.93
C ASN A 5 12.68 -11.59 -1.22
N VAL A 6 11.37 -11.72 -0.94
CA VAL A 6 10.38 -10.63 -1.11
C VAL A 6 10.66 -9.48 -0.15
N THR A 7 10.93 -9.80 1.11
CA THR A 7 11.24 -8.84 2.17
C THR A 7 12.72 -8.44 2.19
N LYS A 8 13.56 -9.05 1.33
CA LYS A 8 14.99 -8.74 1.25
C LYS A 8 15.18 -7.30 0.80
N GLY A 9 15.91 -6.52 1.59
CA GLY A 9 16.17 -5.11 1.30
C GLY A 9 15.14 -4.17 1.91
N LYS A 10 15.42 -2.86 1.86
CA LYS A 10 14.66 -1.86 2.60
C LYS A 10 13.41 -1.33 1.88
N ILE A 11 13.14 -1.79 0.65
CA ILE A 11 12.15 -1.15 -0.24
C ILE A 11 10.70 -1.33 0.21
N VAL A 12 10.34 -2.50 0.75
CA VAL A 12 8.99 -2.75 1.28
C VAL A 12 8.75 -1.88 2.54
N PRO A 13 9.63 -1.88 3.56
CA PRO A 13 9.53 -0.93 4.68
C PRO A 13 9.48 0.54 4.23
N LEU A 14 10.27 0.92 3.22
CA LEU A 14 10.26 2.28 2.69
C LEU A 14 8.91 2.64 2.06
N GLY A 15 8.34 1.73 1.26
CA GLY A 15 7.03 1.91 0.63
C GLY A 15 5.93 2.09 1.66
N ILE A 16 5.96 1.31 2.75
CA ILE A 16 5.02 1.46 3.88
C ILE A 16 5.10 2.86 4.47
N ILE A 17 6.32 3.34 4.75
CA ILE A 17 6.55 4.68 5.33
C ILE A 17 6.05 5.77 4.37
N ILE A 18 6.33 5.65 3.07
CA ILE A 18 5.89 6.64 2.06
C ILE A 18 4.36 6.74 2.03
N ILE A 19 3.64 5.62 2.02
CA ILE A 19 2.17 5.62 2.01
C ILE A 19 1.64 6.32 3.27
N ILE A 20 2.17 5.99 4.45
CA ILE A 20 1.74 6.57 5.72
C ILE A 20 2.00 8.09 5.75
N ILE A 21 3.20 8.53 5.39
CA ILE A 21 3.56 9.95 5.37
C ILE A 21 2.67 10.71 4.38
N THR A 22 2.46 10.17 3.19
CA THR A 22 1.66 10.84 2.16
C THR A 22 0.20 10.98 2.60
N TYR A 23 -0.35 9.95 3.26
CA TYR A 23 -1.66 10.03 3.89
C TYR A 23 -1.76 11.16 4.92
N LEU A 24 -0.78 11.26 5.83
CA LEU A 24 -0.75 12.31 6.87
C LEU A 24 -0.64 13.72 6.25
N ILE A 25 0.23 13.90 5.25
CA ILE A 25 0.41 15.18 4.55
C ILE A 25 -0.86 15.57 3.78
N SER A 26 -1.59 14.59 3.22
CA SER A 26 -2.84 14.83 2.51
C SER A 26 -4.04 15.20 3.39
N GLY A 27 -3.81 15.51 4.67
CA GLY A 27 -4.84 15.91 5.63
C GLY A 27 -5.87 14.83 5.90
N SER A 28 -5.46 13.55 5.85
CA SER A 28 -6.36 12.40 6.02
C SER A 28 -7.49 12.33 4.98
N SER A 29 -7.29 12.89 3.78
CA SER A 29 -8.28 12.84 2.70
C SER A 29 -8.54 11.43 2.16
N SER A 30 -9.71 11.28 1.53
CA SER A 30 -10.55 10.07 1.43
C SER A 30 -10.03 8.90 0.59
N SER A 31 -8.85 8.98 -0.04
CA SER A 31 -8.34 7.86 -0.86
C SER A 31 -6.81 7.78 -0.90
N ILE A 32 -6.27 6.73 -0.29
CA ILE A 32 -4.84 6.39 -0.39
C ILE A 32 -4.48 5.58 -1.64
N THR A 33 -5.46 5.25 -2.47
CA THR A 33 -5.30 4.41 -3.67
C THR A 33 -4.18 4.90 -4.61
N PRO A 34 -4.10 6.20 -4.97
CA PRO A 34 -3.05 6.67 -5.87
C PRO A 34 -1.65 6.46 -5.26
N TYR A 35 -1.50 6.72 -3.96
CA TYR A 35 -0.22 6.59 -3.26
C TYR A 35 0.23 5.13 -3.20
N ILE A 36 -0.70 4.21 -2.94
CA ILE A 36 -0.44 2.76 -2.99
C ILE A 36 0.00 2.33 -4.39
N LEU A 37 -0.69 2.80 -5.44
CA LEU A 37 -0.34 2.44 -6.81
C LEU A 37 1.07 2.89 -7.17
N PHE A 38 1.41 4.15 -6.89
CA PHE A 38 2.73 4.70 -7.19
C PHE A 38 3.84 4.02 -6.39
N THR A 39 3.64 3.79 -5.09
CA THR A 39 4.62 3.06 -4.28
C THR A 39 4.75 1.61 -4.72
N GLY A 40 3.65 0.96 -5.12
CA GLY A 40 3.67 -0.36 -5.73
C GLY A 40 4.54 -0.40 -7.00
N ILE A 41 4.40 0.59 -7.89
CA ILE A 41 5.24 0.73 -9.09
C ILE A 41 6.72 0.86 -8.71
N ILE A 42 7.05 1.73 -7.76
CA ILE A 42 8.44 1.91 -7.29
C ILE A 42 9.01 0.61 -6.71
N ILE A 43 8.23 -0.10 -5.91
CA ILE A 43 8.64 -1.41 -5.38
C ILE A 43 8.88 -2.40 -6.52
N GLY A 44 7.98 -2.46 -7.50
CA GLY A 44 8.09 -3.35 -8.66
C GLY A 44 9.33 -3.06 -9.52
N LEU A 45 9.68 -1.78 -9.70
CA LEU A 45 10.90 -1.36 -10.39
C LEU A 45 12.17 -1.88 -9.70
N VAL A 46 12.18 -1.89 -8.36
CA VAL A 46 13.33 -2.37 -7.57
C VAL A 46 13.34 -3.90 -7.44
N LYS A 47 12.15 -4.52 -7.36
CA LYS A 47 11.96 -5.97 -7.18
C LYS A 47 11.64 -6.67 -8.49
N ASN A 48 12.42 -6.39 -9.53
CA ASN A 48 12.13 -6.75 -10.92
C ASN A 48 12.65 -8.13 -11.38
N GLN A 49 13.02 -9.02 -10.45
CA GLN A 49 13.58 -10.33 -10.80
C GLN A 49 12.53 -11.27 -11.39
N SER A 50 11.29 -11.21 -10.88
CA SER A 50 10.16 -11.99 -11.40
C SER A 50 8.82 -11.32 -11.06
N ILE A 51 7.81 -11.53 -11.91
CA ILE A 51 6.46 -10.99 -11.70
C ILE A 51 5.91 -11.35 -10.31
N PRO A 52 5.99 -12.62 -9.84
CA PRO A 52 5.49 -12.96 -8.51
C PRO A 52 6.21 -12.20 -7.39
N GLU A 53 7.52 -12.00 -7.48
CA GLU A 53 8.28 -11.23 -6.49
C GLU A 53 7.82 -9.76 -6.42
N SER A 54 7.73 -9.09 -7.57
CA SER A 54 7.28 -7.70 -7.65
C SER A 54 5.85 -7.53 -7.12
N ALA A 55 4.95 -8.40 -7.56
CA ALA A 55 3.55 -8.43 -7.16
C ALA A 55 3.39 -8.62 -5.65
N THR A 56 4.11 -9.59 -5.08
CA THR A 56 4.01 -9.92 -3.65
C THR A 56 4.63 -8.82 -2.79
N ALA A 57 5.76 -8.22 -3.22
CA ALA A 57 6.39 -7.11 -2.52
C ALA A 57 5.49 -5.86 -2.49
N GLY A 58 4.88 -5.51 -3.64
CA GLY A 58 3.92 -4.40 -3.73
C GLY A 58 2.66 -4.65 -2.91
N GLY A 59 2.11 -5.86 -2.97
CA GLY A 59 0.96 -6.27 -2.18
C GLY A 59 1.22 -6.25 -0.66
N LEU A 60 2.39 -6.74 -0.22
CA LEU A 60 2.77 -6.75 1.19
C LEU A 60 2.92 -5.32 1.74
N ALA A 61 3.58 -4.44 1.00
CA ALA A 61 3.72 -3.04 1.40
C ALA A 61 2.36 -2.34 1.49
N ALA A 62 1.50 -2.55 0.49
CA ALA A 62 0.14 -2.01 0.48
C ALA A 62 -0.69 -2.51 1.65
N LEU A 63 -0.70 -3.82 1.90
CA LEU A 63 -1.45 -4.44 3.00
C LEU A 63 -1.07 -3.82 4.35
N ILE A 64 0.23 -3.78 4.67
CA ILE A 64 0.72 -3.28 5.95
C ILE A 64 0.43 -1.78 6.07
N ALA A 65 0.70 -1.00 5.03
CA ALA A 65 0.46 0.43 5.04
C ALA A 65 -1.02 0.77 5.19
N SER A 66 -1.89 0.08 4.44
CA SER A 66 -3.33 0.26 4.52
C SER A 66 -3.87 -0.09 5.89
N PHE A 67 -3.37 -1.16 6.52
CA PHE A 67 -3.75 -1.48 7.90
C PHE A 67 -3.40 -0.34 8.87
N VAL A 68 -2.19 0.23 8.76
CA VAL A 68 -1.79 1.37 9.59
C VAL A 68 -2.64 2.61 9.30
N VAL A 69 -2.86 2.95 8.02
CA VAL A 69 -3.69 4.09 7.63
C VAL A 69 -5.13 3.92 8.11
N THR A 70 -5.68 2.71 8.07
CA THR A 70 -7.00 2.40 8.62
C THR A 70 -7.06 2.73 10.11
N ILE A 71 -6.08 2.29 10.90
CA ILE A 71 -6.04 2.59 12.34
C ILE A 71 -5.99 4.11 12.58
N LEU A 72 -5.14 4.82 11.85
CA LEU A 72 -5.02 6.28 11.95
C LEU A 72 -6.34 6.97 11.56
N THR A 73 -6.98 6.51 10.50
CA THR A 73 -8.27 7.04 10.05
C THR A 73 -9.34 6.84 11.10
N LEU A 74 -9.45 5.65 11.70
CA LEU A 74 -10.42 5.38 12.76
C LEU A 74 -10.17 6.25 14.00
N ALA A 75 -8.90 6.45 14.38
CA ALA A 75 -8.53 7.31 15.49
C ALA A 75 -8.92 8.78 15.24
N PHE A 76 -8.60 9.33 14.07
CA PHE A 76 -8.98 10.71 13.72
C PHE A 76 -10.49 10.87 13.59
N THR A 77 -11.19 9.91 12.98
CA THR A 77 -12.65 9.93 12.88
C THR A 77 -13.29 9.92 14.26
N TYR A 78 -12.79 9.11 15.20
CA TYR A 78 -13.29 9.11 16.58
C TYR A 78 -13.13 10.48 17.24
N MET A 79 -11.95 11.12 17.09
CA MET A 79 -11.66 12.42 17.69
C MET A 79 -12.50 13.57 17.11
N ILE A 80 -12.79 13.53 15.81
CA ILE A 80 -13.47 14.63 15.10
C ILE A 80 -14.99 14.47 15.11
N TYR A 81 -15.49 13.25 14.85
CA TYR A 81 -16.92 12.98 14.60
C TYR A 81 -17.59 12.10 15.66
N GLY A 82 -16.82 11.53 16.58
CA GLY A 82 -17.33 10.68 17.65
C GLY A 82 -17.63 9.23 17.24
N PRO A 83 -18.17 8.42 18.16
CA PRO A 83 -18.21 6.96 18.05
C PRO A 83 -19.18 6.40 16.99
N LEU A 84 -20.28 7.10 16.69
CA LEU A 84 -21.28 6.64 15.71
C LEU A 84 -20.68 6.56 14.29
N TYR A 85 -19.85 7.54 13.93
CA TYR A 85 -19.19 7.58 12.62
C TYR A 85 -18.14 6.46 12.46
N VAL A 86 -17.50 6.06 13.55
CA VAL A 86 -16.52 4.95 13.57
C VAL A 86 -17.19 3.62 13.24
N GLN A 87 -18.37 3.34 13.81
CA GLN A 87 -19.11 2.11 13.51
C GLN A 87 -19.48 2.01 12.02
N TYR A 88 -19.90 3.12 11.42
CA TYR A 88 -20.20 3.17 9.99
C TYR A 88 -18.95 2.83 9.15
N MET A 89 -17.79 3.41 9.47
CA MET A 89 -16.55 3.16 8.73
C MET A 89 -16.03 1.71 8.85
N LEU A 90 -16.18 1.08 10.02
CA LEU A 90 -15.71 -0.29 10.26
C LEU A 90 -16.31 -1.30 9.28
N THR A 91 -17.58 -1.13 8.89
CA THR A 91 -18.27 -2.06 7.97
C THR A 91 -17.62 -2.14 6.58
N SER A 92 -17.04 -1.03 6.10
CA SER A 92 -16.43 -0.96 4.77
C SER A 92 -14.91 -1.17 4.79
N THR A 93 -14.31 -1.20 5.97
CA THR A 93 -12.84 -1.19 6.15
C THR A 93 -12.16 -2.43 5.58
N LEU A 94 -12.75 -3.62 5.79
CA LEU A 94 -12.21 -4.88 5.25
C LEU A 94 -12.20 -4.89 3.72
N LEU A 95 -13.27 -4.38 3.09
CA LEU A 95 -13.37 -4.27 1.64
C LEU A 95 -12.28 -3.34 1.08
N TYR A 96 -12.07 -2.19 1.71
CA TYR A 96 -11.01 -1.26 1.30
C TYR A 96 -9.62 -1.88 1.46
N LEU A 97 -9.36 -2.63 2.52
CA LEU A 97 -8.08 -3.30 2.73
C LEU A 97 -7.77 -4.31 1.62
N VAL A 98 -8.77 -5.06 1.16
CA VAL A 98 -8.63 -5.96 0.00
C VAL A 98 -8.36 -5.17 -1.28
N ILE A 99 -9.13 -4.11 -1.54
CA ILE A 99 -8.95 -3.26 -2.74
C ILE A 99 -7.54 -2.66 -2.76
N TYR A 100 -7.09 -2.10 -1.64
CA TYR A 100 -5.75 -1.50 -1.53
C TYR A 100 -4.64 -2.52 -1.75
N THR A 101 -4.79 -3.74 -1.22
CA THR A 101 -3.83 -4.82 -1.46
C THR A 101 -3.75 -5.15 -2.95
N LEU A 102 -4.90 -5.27 -3.63
CA LEU A 102 -4.94 -5.51 -5.07
C LEU A 102 -4.28 -4.37 -5.87
N VAL A 103 -4.50 -3.12 -5.47
CA VAL A 103 -3.85 -1.96 -6.11
C VAL A 103 -2.33 -2.02 -5.94
N GLY A 104 -1.83 -2.43 -4.77
CA GLY A 104 -0.40 -2.63 -4.53
C GLY A 104 0.19 -3.75 -5.40
N VAL A 105 -0.55 -4.85 -5.56
CA VAL A 105 -0.17 -5.95 -6.47
C VAL A 105 -0.10 -5.46 -7.92
N ILE A 106 -1.14 -4.75 -8.38
CA ILE A 106 -1.18 -4.16 -9.73
C ILE A 106 0.01 -3.21 -9.93
N GLY A 107 0.28 -2.33 -8.96
CA GLY A 107 1.45 -1.45 -8.98
C GLY A 107 2.76 -2.22 -9.11
N GLY A 108 2.94 -3.28 -8.32
CA GLY A 108 4.13 -4.13 -8.38
C GLY A 108 4.33 -4.80 -9.75
N VAL A 109 3.25 -5.29 -10.36
CA VAL A 109 3.29 -5.88 -11.71
C VAL A 109 3.60 -4.83 -12.77
N LEU A 110 3.00 -3.64 -12.70
CA LEU A 110 3.30 -2.53 -13.60
C LEU A 110 4.76 -2.11 -13.50
N GLY A 111 5.28 -1.97 -12.28
CA GLY A 111 6.69 -1.65 -12.03
C GLY A 111 7.66 -2.67 -12.63
N TYR A 112 7.33 -3.96 -12.56
CA TYR A 112 8.10 -5.02 -13.23
C TYR A 112 8.17 -4.80 -14.75
N TYR A 113 7.02 -4.60 -15.41
CA TYR A 113 6.99 -4.43 -16.87
C TYR A 113 7.68 -3.14 -17.32
N ILE A 114 7.54 -2.05 -16.56
CA ILE A 114 8.25 -0.80 -16.83
C ILE A 114 9.76 -1.02 -16.77
N SER A 115 10.26 -1.75 -15.75
CA SER A 115 11.68 -2.07 -15.63
C SER A 115 12.19 -2.86 -16.85
N LYS A 116 11.43 -3.86 -17.33
CA LYS A 116 11.79 -4.62 -18.53
C LYS A 116 11.82 -3.77 -19.79
N GLU A 117 10.84 -2.88 -19.97
CA GLU A 117 10.78 -1.99 -21.12
C GLU A 117 11.93 -0.96 -21.12
N MET A 118 12.27 -0.47 -19.93
CA MET A 118 13.33 0.53 -19.74
C MET A 118 14.74 -0.07 -19.63
N ASN A 119 14.88 -1.40 -19.66
CA ASN A 119 16.14 -2.12 -19.45
C ASN A 119 16.88 -1.73 -18.15
N ILE A 120 16.11 -1.60 -17.05
CA ILE A 120 16.61 -1.33 -15.68
C ILE A 120 16.28 -2.48 -14.74
#